data_AF-A0A7W2RR77-F1
#
_entry.id   AF-A0A7W2RR77-F1
#
_cell.length_a   1.000
_cell.length_b   1.000
_cell.length_c   1.000
_cell.angle_alpha   90.00
_cell.angle_beta   90.00
_cell.angle_gamma   90.00
#
_symmetry.space_group_name_H-M   'P 1'
#
loop_
_entity.id
_entity.type
_entity.pdbx_description
1 polymer ?
#
loop_
_entity_poly.entity_id
_entity_poly.type
_entity_poly.pdbx_seq_one_letter_code
_entity_poly.pdbx_strand_id
1 'polypeptide(L)'
;MIGFDYGTSNCAVGVMKNNTPELLSLGDHGRYISSTLYAPSRDIIVNWLHDNLALAEQKSFQQQRQAQLNKGKNSLRELTLDGYPTELSFGQAALNNYLQEPDEGYYIKSPKSFLGASGLMPQQVDLFEDIVAAMMSNIKTLTEESLGRSVDQTVIGRPINFQGMKGEESNRQAIQILTNAAKRVGFKDVEFQFEPVAAGFEYEASLTTETKVLVVDIGGGTTDCSMLLMGPEHAALTDRSNDLLSHSGERVGGNDFDIAFALKGIMPSFGLDSLLKSGKTMPSNSYFQAMAINNISHQTQFYSAENGRFLQQLIRDAEHPELLTRLLTVQQQKLSYRVVNAAEQSKIGLTEQTEQQIDLSDIYEGLTVKLDRDGFTEACHRQLSAIAALMKDAIAQANCQPDVVFVTGGSAKSPMLNKFLQSQFQHTPIVVGDHFGSVTAGLTRWANTIYA
;
A
#
# COMPACT_ATOMS: atom_id res chain seq x y z
N MET A 1 -21.46 -9.34 9.76
CA MET A 1 -20.61 -8.98 8.61
C MET A 1 -19.88 -7.64 8.80
N ILE A 2 -18.83 -7.42 8.02
CA ILE A 2 -18.13 -6.14 7.81
C ILE A 2 -17.71 -6.01 6.33
N GLY A 3 -17.52 -4.79 5.85
CA GLY A 3 -16.70 -4.52 4.68
C GLY A 3 -15.27 -4.19 5.12
N PHE A 4 -14.27 -4.84 4.54
CA PHE A 4 -12.87 -4.72 4.95
C PHE A 4 -11.99 -4.33 3.77
N ASP A 5 -11.58 -3.07 3.73
CA ASP A 5 -10.51 -2.63 2.86
C ASP A 5 -9.16 -2.97 3.49
N TYR A 6 -8.57 -4.11 3.09
CA TYR A 6 -7.19 -4.45 3.40
C TYR A 6 -6.28 -3.77 2.37
N GLY A 7 -6.16 -2.44 2.44
CA GLY A 7 -5.53 -1.64 1.41
C GLY A 7 -4.01 -1.65 1.45
N THR A 8 -3.39 -1.15 0.38
CA THR A 8 -1.92 -1.11 0.26
C THR A 8 -1.28 -0.14 1.24
N SER A 9 -1.82 1.08 1.39
CA SER A 9 -1.25 2.10 2.28
C SER A 9 -1.95 2.17 3.62
N ASN A 10 -3.28 1.98 3.63
CA ASN A 10 -4.11 1.99 4.82
C ASN A 10 -5.15 0.89 4.74
N CYS A 11 -5.57 0.40 5.89
CA CYS A 11 -6.73 -0.46 6.05
C CYS A 11 -7.90 0.31 6.69
N ALA A 12 -9.12 -0.07 6.32
CA ALA A 12 -10.34 0.45 6.91
C ALA A 12 -11.44 -0.62 6.98
N VAL A 13 -12.33 -0.46 7.95
CA VAL A 13 -13.45 -1.38 8.19
C VAL A 13 -14.75 -0.58 8.26
N GLY A 14 -15.79 -1.08 7.60
CA GLY A 14 -17.12 -0.50 7.63
C GLY A 14 -18.19 -1.49 8.05
N VAL A 15 -19.27 -0.96 8.61
CA VAL A 15 -20.48 -1.69 8.99
C VAL A 15 -21.73 -0.95 8.49
N MET A 16 -22.79 -1.70 8.23
CA MET A 16 -24.08 -1.09 7.96
C MET A 16 -24.74 -0.63 9.26
N LYS A 17 -25.22 0.61 9.26
CA LYS A 17 -26.06 1.17 10.31
C LYS A 17 -27.16 2.00 9.66
N ASN A 18 -28.41 1.71 10.00
CA ASN A 18 -29.58 2.39 9.45
C ASN A 18 -29.58 2.45 7.90
N ASN A 19 -29.21 1.34 7.25
CA ASN A 19 -29.10 1.23 5.79
C ASN A 19 -28.04 2.14 5.13
N THR A 20 -27.10 2.66 5.91
CA THR A 20 -25.95 3.43 5.43
C THR A 20 -24.64 2.80 5.91
N PRO A 21 -23.59 2.75 5.07
CA PRO A 21 -22.28 2.31 5.51
C PRO A 21 -21.65 3.36 6.44
N GLU A 22 -21.12 2.92 7.58
CA GLU A 22 -20.36 3.74 8.53
C GLU A 22 -18.97 3.11 8.71
N LEU A 23 -17.92 3.92 8.51
CA LEU A 23 -16.54 3.51 8.82
C LEU A 23 -16.31 3.50 10.33
N LEU A 24 -15.76 2.40 10.83
CA LEU A 24 -15.45 2.22 12.25
C LEU A 24 -14.17 2.95 12.64
N SER A 25 -14.09 3.36 13.91
CA SER A 25 -12.85 3.81 14.52
C SER A 25 -12.09 2.59 15.06
N LEU A 26 -10.85 2.41 14.63
CA LEU A 26 -9.97 1.30 15.01
C LEU A 26 -9.05 1.74 16.15
N GLY A 27 -9.63 2.04 17.31
CA GLY A 27 -8.91 2.55 18.48
C GLY A 27 -8.25 3.91 18.21
N ASP A 28 -7.00 4.07 18.65
CA ASP A 28 -6.20 5.30 18.52
C ASP A 28 -5.79 5.61 17.07
N HIS A 29 -6.02 4.69 16.13
CA HIS A 29 -5.76 4.91 14.71
C HIS A 29 -6.86 5.74 14.02
N GLY A 30 -7.99 5.98 14.68
CA GLY A 30 -9.15 6.60 14.03
C GLY A 30 -9.74 5.67 12.96
N ARG A 31 -10.24 6.22 11.85
CA ARG A 31 -10.93 5.43 10.79
C ARG A 31 -10.01 4.64 9.86
N TYR A 32 -8.72 4.96 9.86
CA TYR A 32 -7.73 4.38 8.95
C TYR A 32 -6.48 3.99 9.72
N ILE A 33 -6.09 2.73 9.62
CA ILE A 33 -4.83 2.25 10.17
C ILE A 33 -3.84 2.08 9.02
N SER A 34 -2.61 2.62 9.16
CA SER A 34 -1.59 2.42 8.13
C SER A 34 -1.27 0.92 7.98
N SER A 35 -1.06 0.47 6.74
CA SER A 35 -0.74 -0.92 6.40
C SER A 35 0.72 -1.23 6.70
N THR A 36 1.08 -1.15 7.97
CA THR A 36 2.44 -1.29 8.48
C THR A 36 2.49 -2.22 9.69
N LEU A 37 3.59 -2.96 9.78
CA LEU A 37 3.92 -3.85 10.89
C LEU A 37 5.39 -3.67 11.23
N TYR A 38 5.70 -3.56 12.52
CA TYR A 38 7.06 -3.62 13.02
C TYR A 38 7.18 -4.78 14.01
N ALA A 39 8.23 -5.57 13.84
CA ALA A 39 8.63 -6.62 14.74
C ALA A 39 10.09 -6.43 15.15
N PRO A 40 10.45 -6.54 16.43
CA PRO A 40 11.85 -6.55 16.88
C PRO A 40 12.70 -7.64 16.22
N SER A 41 12.06 -8.73 15.76
CA SER A 41 12.67 -9.68 14.84
C SER A 41 11.62 -10.24 13.88
N ARG A 42 12.02 -10.50 12.64
CA ARG A 42 11.14 -11.18 11.67
C ARG A 42 10.65 -12.54 12.19
N ASP A 43 11.50 -13.23 12.94
CA ASP A 43 11.24 -14.61 13.34
C ASP A 43 10.20 -14.72 14.47
N ILE A 44 9.85 -13.61 15.15
CA ILE A 44 8.86 -13.63 16.25
C ILE A 44 7.42 -13.39 15.80
N ILE A 45 7.20 -12.95 14.55
CA ILE A 45 5.85 -12.68 14.01
C ILE A 45 4.97 -13.93 14.11
N VAL A 46 5.54 -15.09 13.80
CA VAL A 46 4.83 -16.39 13.88
C VAL A 46 4.42 -16.74 15.32
N ASN A 47 5.24 -16.39 16.31
CA ASN A 47 4.95 -16.65 17.72
C ASN A 47 3.85 -15.73 18.23
N TRP A 48 3.97 -14.42 17.94
CA TRP A 48 2.92 -13.46 18.26
C TRP A 48 1.59 -13.87 17.64
N LEU A 49 1.60 -14.29 16.37
CA LEU A 49 0.39 -14.75 15.69
C LEU A 49 -0.19 -15.96 16.42
N HIS A 50 0.60 -17.01 16.66
CA HIS A 50 0.15 -18.21 17.39
C HIS A 50 -0.57 -17.86 18.70
N ASP A 51 0.01 -16.97 19.50
CA ASP A 51 -0.52 -16.61 20.82
C ASP A 51 -1.83 -15.79 20.72
N ASN A 52 -2.03 -15.10 19.60
CA ASN A 52 -3.26 -14.33 19.30
C ASN A 52 -4.31 -15.11 18.49
N LEU A 53 -4.03 -16.34 18.07
CA LEU A 53 -5.04 -17.20 17.45
C LEU A 53 -5.98 -17.80 18.50
N ALA A 54 -7.22 -18.07 18.08
CA ALA A 54 -8.16 -18.85 18.88
C ALA A 54 -7.57 -20.24 19.21
N LEU A 55 -7.84 -20.75 20.41
CA LEU A 55 -7.30 -22.05 20.88
C LEU A 55 -7.54 -23.21 19.90
N ALA A 56 -8.66 -23.19 19.18
CA ALA A 56 -8.99 -24.20 18.17
C ALA A 56 -8.01 -24.19 16.98
N GLU A 57 -7.50 -23.02 16.59
CA GLU A 57 -6.58 -22.82 15.47
C GLU A 57 -5.10 -22.98 15.87
N GLN A 58 -4.75 -22.78 17.15
CA GLN A 58 -3.37 -22.88 17.62
C GLN A 58 -2.73 -24.25 17.31
N LYS A 59 -3.48 -25.34 17.46
CA LYS A 59 -2.98 -26.69 17.21
C LYS A 59 -2.65 -26.93 15.74
N SER A 60 -3.52 -26.50 14.82
CA SER A 60 -3.30 -26.66 13.38
C SER A 60 -2.14 -25.78 12.92
N PHE A 61 -2.07 -24.54 13.43
CA PHE A 61 -0.98 -23.60 13.15
C PHE A 61 0.37 -24.12 13.66
N GLN A 62 0.41 -24.66 14.88
CA GLN A 62 1.64 -25.23 15.45
C GLN A 62 2.18 -26.38 14.61
N GLN A 63 1.31 -27.22 14.04
CA GLN A 63 1.73 -28.30 13.14
C GLN A 63 2.29 -27.77 11.82
N GLN A 64 1.68 -26.72 11.25
CA GLN A 64 2.11 -26.11 9.98
C GLN A 64 3.39 -25.27 10.13
N ARG A 65 3.62 -24.66 11.29
CA ARG A 65 4.70 -23.69 11.54
C ARG A 65 5.72 -24.14 12.58
N GLN A 66 5.85 -25.45 12.84
CA GLN A 66 6.65 -25.96 13.95
C GLN A 66 8.11 -25.45 13.94
N ALA A 67 8.76 -25.46 12.77
CA ALA A 67 10.15 -25.01 12.63
C ALA A 67 10.29 -23.50 12.88
N GLN A 68 9.36 -22.71 12.33
CA GLN A 68 9.32 -21.25 12.47
C GLN A 68 9.05 -20.86 13.93
N LEU A 69 8.10 -21.52 14.61
CA LEU A 69 7.80 -21.28 16.03
C LEU A 69 8.98 -21.58 16.95
N ASN A 70 9.72 -22.66 16.69
CA ASN A 70 10.92 -22.98 17.46
C ASN A 70 12.03 -21.94 17.25
N LYS A 71 12.22 -21.49 16.01
CA LYS A 71 13.17 -20.43 15.68
C LYS A 71 12.80 -19.13 16.39
N GLY A 72 11.53 -18.71 16.30
CA GLY A 72 11.06 -17.50 16.95
C GLY A 72 11.08 -17.55 18.48
N LYS A 73 10.89 -18.73 19.10
CA LYS A 73 11.13 -18.90 20.56
C LYS A 73 12.55 -18.60 20.98
N ASN A 74 13.54 -19.00 20.17
CA ASN A 74 14.94 -18.66 20.45
C ASN A 74 15.17 -17.15 20.31
N SER A 75 14.65 -16.54 19.24
CA SER A 75 14.74 -15.07 19.06
C SER A 75 14.04 -14.29 20.18
N LEU A 76 12.86 -14.74 20.65
CA LEU A 76 12.17 -14.13 21.79
C LEU A 76 13.03 -14.19 23.06
N ARG A 77 13.70 -15.33 23.31
CA ARG A 77 14.59 -15.48 24.46
C ARG A 77 15.80 -14.55 24.37
N GLU A 78 16.41 -14.42 23.21
CA GLU A 78 17.54 -13.50 22.98
C GLU A 78 17.11 -12.06 23.21
N LEU A 79 16.02 -11.61 22.57
CA LEU A 79 15.46 -10.26 22.77
C LEU A 79 15.17 -9.98 24.24
N THR A 80 14.56 -10.93 24.95
CA THR A 80 14.25 -10.79 26.38
C THR A 80 15.52 -10.66 27.23
N LEU A 81 16.57 -11.44 26.94
CA LEU A 81 17.84 -11.39 27.67
C LEU A 81 18.56 -10.06 27.46
N ASP A 82 18.46 -9.49 26.26
CA ASP A 82 19.08 -8.22 25.89
C ASP A 82 18.21 -7.00 26.30
N GLY A 83 17.00 -7.23 26.84
CA GLY A 83 16.11 -6.17 27.31
C GLY A 83 15.31 -5.48 26.21
N TYR A 84 15.25 -6.06 25.01
CA TYR A 84 14.44 -5.54 23.90
C TYR A 84 12.96 -5.90 24.05
N PRO A 85 12.04 -5.06 23.54
CA PRO A 85 10.64 -5.40 23.42
C PRO A 85 10.42 -6.69 22.61
N THR A 86 9.34 -7.41 22.92
CA THR A 86 8.95 -8.65 22.22
C THR A 86 7.60 -8.56 21.52
N GLU A 87 6.95 -7.40 21.60
CA GLU A 87 5.63 -7.17 21.01
C GLU A 87 5.73 -6.69 19.56
N LEU A 88 4.69 -7.00 18.79
CA LEU A 88 4.48 -6.37 17.49
C LEU A 88 3.82 -5.01 17.67
N SER A 89 4.09 -4.11 16.72
CA SER A 89 3.37 -2.85 16.60
C SER A 89 2.81 -2.69 15.19
N PHE A 90 1.69 -1.98 15.10
CA PHE A 90 0.91 -1.83 13.87
C PHE A 90 0.63 -0.35 13.59
N GLY A 91 0.37 -0.01 12.32
CA GLY A 91 0.00 1.35 11.93
C GLY A 91 1.07 2.38 12.27
N GLN A 92 0.65 3.54 12.79
CA GLN A 92 1.59 4.63 13.11
C GLN A 92 2.63 4.24 14.17
N ALA A 93 2.26 3.39 15.13
CA ALA A 93 3.20 2.90 16.14
C ALA A 93 4.34 2.09 15.51
N ALA A 94 4.04 1.28 14.49
CA ALA A 94 5.06 0.54 13.74
C ALA A 94 6.07 1.46 13.05
N LEU A 95 5.57 2.52 12.41
CA LEU A 95 6.43 3.52 11.77
C LEU A 95 7.27 4.26 12.79
N ASN A 96 6.69 4.67 13.92
CA ASN A 96 7.42 5.38 14.97
C ASN A 96 8.55 4.53 15.56
N ASN A 97 8.30 3.25 15.85
CA ASN A 97 9.30 2.33 16.36
C ASN A 97 10.45 2.12 15.35
N TYR A 98 10.11 1.93 14.08
CA TYR A 98 11.12 1.85 13.02
C TYR A 98 11.94 3.14 12.89
N LEU A 99 11.32 4.31 13.00
CA LEU A 99 12.02 5.59 12.88
C LEU A 99 12.92 5.90 14.07
N GLN A 100 12.66 5.33 15.24
CA GLN A 100 13.52 5.47 16.42
C GLN A 100 14.81 4.66 16.27
N GLU A 101 14.72 3.42 15.78
CA GLU A 101 15.87 2.54 15.56
C GLU A 101 15.80 1.84 14.18
N PRO A 102 16.08 2.55 13.06
CA PRO A 102 15.90 2.01 11.71
C PRO A 102 16.81 0.82 11.36
N ASP A 103 17.93 0.69 12.06
CA ASP A 103 18.88 -0.39 11.88
C ASP A 103 18.47 -1.68 12.58
N GLU A 104 17.56 -1.58 13.57
CA GLU A 104 17.10 -2.67 14.42
C GLU A 104 15.65 -3.08 14.09
N GLY A 105 15.39 -4.38 14.18
CA GLY A 105 14.08 -4.94 13.90
C GLY A 105 13.72 -5.09 12.42
N TYR A 106 12.43 -5.37 12.20
CA TYR A 106 11.85 -5.76 10.93
C TYR A 106 10.59 -4.96 10.66
N TYR A 107 10.74 -3.92 9.84
CA TYR A 107 9.64 -3.06 9.41
C TYR A 107 9.08 -3.51 8.06
N ILE A 108 7.76 -3.67 8.01
CA ILE A 108 7.01 -3.99 6.81
C ILE A 108 6.06 -2.83 6.53
N LYS A 109 6.16 -2.23 5.34
CA LYS A 109 5.18 -1.29 4.80
C LYS A 109 4.52 -1.90 3.57
N SER A 110 3.22 -1.71 3.44
CA SER A 110 2.46 -2.12 2.25
C SER A 110 2.54 -3.62 1.94
N PRO A 111 2.24 -4.55 2.87
CA PRO A 111 2.39 -5.99 2.63
C PRO A 111 1.56 -6.51 1.45
N LYS A 112 0.43 -5.86 1.14
CA LYS A 112 -0.38 -6.15 -0.06
C LYS A 112 0.44 -6.01 -1.35
N SER A 113 1.40 -5.10 -1.38
CA SER A 113 2.32 -4.92 -2.53
C SER A 113 3.27 -6.11 -2.75
N PHE A 114 3.35 -7.08 -1.85
CA PHE A 114 4.16 -8.28 -2.08
C PHE A 114 3.33 -9.51 -2.43
N LEU A 115 2.00 -9.39 -2.42
CA LEU A 115 1.08 -10.46 -2.78
C LEU A 115 1.07 -10.67 -4.30
N GLY A 116 1.15 -11.93 -4.72
CA GLY A 116 1.23 -12.32 -6.13
C GLY A 116 2.64 -12.29 -6.73
N ALA A 117 3.66 -11.96 -5.93
CA ALA A 117 5.04 -11.97 -6.39
C ALA A 117 5.43 -13.36 -6.96
N SER A 118 6.04 -13.36 -8.14
CA SER A 118 6.44 -14.59 -8.82
C SER A 118 7.71 -15.19 -8.22
N GLY A 119 7.81 -16.52 -8.19
CA GLY A 119 9.03 -17.22 -7.77
C GLY A 119 9.26 -17.27 -6.26
N LEU A 120 8.25 -16.98 -5.45
CA LEU A 120 8.33 -17.14 -3.99
C LEU A 120 8.49 -18.62 -3.60
N MET A 121 9.47 -18.90 -2.75
CA MET A 121 9.64 -20.19 -2.12
C MET A 121 8.52 -20.44 -1.08
N PRO A 122 8.16 -21.70 -0.77
CA PRO A 122 7.08 -22.00 0.19
C PRO A 122 7.22 -21.29 1.54
N GLN A 123 8.44 -21.20 2.08
CA GLN A 123 8.71 -20.50 3.35
C GLN A 123 8.47 -18.99 3.27
N GLN A 124 8.64 -18.38 2.09
CA GLN A 124 8.34 -16.96 1.89
C GLN A 124 6.83 -16.75 1.82
N VAL A 125 6.10 -17.65 1.17
CA VAL A 125 4.63 -17.64 1.14
C VAL A 125 4.07 -17.77 2.57
N ASP A 126 4.61 -18.70 3.36
CA ASP A 126 4.24 -18.86 4.77
C ASP A 126 4.47 -17.58 5.58
N LEU A 127 5.63 -16.94 5.41
CA LEU A 127 5.93 -15.67 6.08
C LEU A 127 4.96 -14.55 5.67
N PHE A 128 4.62 -14.43 4.38
CA PHE A 128 3.65 -13.43 3.93
C PHE A 128 2.26 -13.72 4.48
N GLU A 129 1.84 -14.98 4.53
CA GLU A 129 0.58 -15.37 5.16
C GLU A 129 0.56 -15.01 6.65
N ASP A 130 1.65 -15.27 7.38
CA ASP A 130 1.75 -14.97 8.80
C ASP A 130 1.73 -13.44 9.06
N ILE A 131 2.40 -12.65 8.22
CA ILE A 131 2.35 -11.17 8.28
C ILE A 131 0.93 -10.65 8.04
N VAL A 132 0.28 -11.11 6.98
CA VAL A 132 -1.10 -10.71 6.63
C VAL A 132 -2.06 -11.12 7.75
N ALA A 133 -1.93 -12.34 8.27
CA ALA A 133 -2.76 -12.83 9.37
C ALA A 133 -2.53 -12.02 10.66
N ALA A 134 -1.30 -11.64 10.99
CA ALA A 134 -1.04 -10.80 12.16
C ALA A 134 -1.71 -9.43 12.03
N MET A 135 -1.63 -8.81 10.85
CA MET A 135 -2.31 -7.53 10.60
C MET A 135 -3.84 -7.65 10.62
N MET A 136 -4.40 -8.69 9.99
CA MET A 136 -5.83 -8.95 10.01
C MET A 136 -6.33 -9.27 11.43
N SER A 137 -5.53 -9.97 12.24
CA SER A 137 -5.82 -10.26 13.65
C SER A 137 -5.93 -8.96 14.44
N ASN A 138 -4.95 -8.06 14.32
CA ASN A 138 -4.99 -6.75 14.97
C ASN A 138 -6.23 -5.94 14.55
N ILE A 139 -6.52 -5.86 13.24
CA ILE A 139 -7.69 -5.11 12.72
C ILE A 139 -9.01 -5.73 13.20
N LYS A 140 -9.11 -7.06 13.23
CA LYS A 140 -10.29 -7.77 13.71
C LYS A 140 -10.51 -7.52 15.21
N THR A 141 -9.46 -7.58 16.03
CA THR A 141 -9.54 -7.25 17.46
C THR A 141 -10.07 -5.83 17.67
N LEU A 142 -9.47 -4.83 17.02
CA LEU A 142 -9.91 -3.43 17.11
C LEU A 142 -11.37 -3.25 16.63
N THR A 143 -11.76 -3.98 15.60
CA THR A 143 -13.13 -3.99 15.08
C THR A 143 -14.13 -4.58 16.08
N GLU A 144 -13.81 -5.74 16.66
CA GLU A 144 -14.67 -6.43 17.63
C GLU A 144 -14.78 -5.63 18.94
N GLU A 145 -13.70 -4.99 19.38
CA GLU A 145 -13.69 -4.04 20.50
C GLU A 145 -14.59 -2.83 20.23
N SER A 146 -14.47 -2.20 19.05
CA SER A 146 -15.31 -1.07 18.67
C SER A 146 -16.79 -1.44 18.55
N LEU A 147 -17.11 -2.68 18.17
CA LEU A 147 -18.49 -3.16 17.99
C LEU A 147 -19.09 -3.78 19.26
N GLY A 148 -18.26 -4.19 20.22
CA GLY A 148 -18.68 -4.95 21.40
C GLY A 148 -19.24 -6.34 21.08
N ARG A 149 -18.91 -6.91 19.91
CA ARG A 149 -19.38 -8.24 19.46
C ARG A 149 -18.39 -8.87 18.49
N SER A 150 -18.47 -10.19 18.33
CA SER A 150 -17.67 -10.90 17.33
C SER A 150 -18.08 -10.59 15.89
N VAL A 151 -17.13 -10.76 14.97
CA VAL A 151 -17.31 -10.61 13.53
C VAL A 151 -16.83 -11.88 12.82
N ASP A 152 -17.78 -12.62 12.25
CA ASP A 152 -17.51 -13.90 11.60
C ASP A 152 -17.48 -13.82 10.06
N GLN A 153 -17.95 -12.72 9.46
CA GLN A 153 -18.15 -12.61 8.01
C GLN A 153 -17.56 -11.31 7.49
N THR A 154 -16.85 -11.37 6.36
CA THR A 154 -16.18 -10.21 5.77
C THR A 154 -16.18 -10.24 4.24
N VAL A 155 -16.37 -9.08 3.62
CA VAL A 155 -16.01 -8.84 2.22
C VAL A 155 -14.69 -8.08 2.19
N ILE A 156 -13.66 -8.64 1.55
CA ILE A 156 -12.32 -8.05 1.47
C ILE A 156 -12.09 -7.44 0.08
N GLY A 157 -11.61 -6.20 0.05
CA GLY A 157 -11.22 -5.52 -1.19
C GLY A 157 -9.95 -6.12 -1.83
N ARG A 158 -10.00 -6.32 -3.15
CA ARG A 158 -8.83 -6.71 -3.95
C ARG A 158 -8.66 -5.84 -5.21
N PRO A 159 -7.42 -5.62 -5.68
CA PRO A 159 -7.19 -5.00 -6.98
C PRO A 159 -7.65 -5.92 -8.10
N ILE A 160 -7.72 -5.39 -9.33
CA ILE A 160 -7.94 -6.19 -10.52
C ILE A 160 -6.81 -7.22 -10.65
N ASN A 161 -5.56 -6.74 -10.51
CA ASN A 161 -4.35 -7.54 -10.60
C ASN A 161 -3.44 -7.36 -9.37
N PHE A 162 -3.02 -8.48 -8.76
CA PHE A 162 -1.97 -8.51 -7.75
C PHE A 162 -0.56 -8.53 -8.39
N GLN A 163 0.50 -8.39 -7.58
CA GLN A 163 1.85 -8.02 -8.01
C GLN A 163 2.69 -9.13 -8.68
N GLY A 164 2.18 -9.78 -9.73
CA GLY A 164 3.02 -10.70 -10.49
C GLY A 164 2.88 -10.67 -12.00
N MET A 165 3.99 -11.04 -12.64
CA MET A 165 4.17 -11.00 -14.08
C MET A 165 3.40 -12.11 -14.82
N LYS A 166 2.75 -13.00 -14.06
CA LYS A 166 2.02 -14.16 -14.57
C LYS A 166 0.50 -14.01 -14.50
N GLY A 167 -0.01 -12.78 -14.35
CA GLY A 167 -1.44 -12.46 -14.34
C GLY A 167 -2.23 -13.34 -13.37
N GLU A 168 -3.08 -14.22 -13.90
CA GLU A 168 -3.99 -15.09 -13.15
C GLU A 168 -3.32 -16.01 -12.10
N GLU A 169 -2.10 -16.51 -12.35
CA GLU A 169 -1.40 -17.35 -11.36
C GLU A 169 -1.09 -16.54 -10.09
N SER A 170 -0.69 -15.28 -10.26
CA SER A 170 -0.38 -14.35 -9.20
C SER A 170 -1.63 -13.90 -8.44
N ASN A 171 -2.74 -13.67 -9.15
CA ASN A 171 -4.03 -13.38 -8.54
C ASN A 171 -4.50 -14.52 -7.64
N ARG A 172 -4.46 -15.76 -8.14
CA ARG A 172 -4.85 -16.95 -7.37
C ARG A 172 -3.98 -17.13 -6.12
N GLN A 173 -2.66 -16.96 -6.23
CA GLN A 173 -1.77 -17.04 -5.07
C GLN A 173 -2.11 -15.97 -4.01
N ALA A 174 -2.28 -14.72 -4.43
CA ALA A 174 -2.61 -13.62 -3.52
C ALA A 174 -3.94 -13.83 -2.81
N ILE A 175 -4.98 -14.23 -3.56
CA ILE A 175 -6.30 -14.54 -3.00
C ILE A 175 -6.21 -15.72 -2.02
N GLN A 176 -5.41 -16.75 -2.31
CA GLN A 176 -5.22 -17.87 -1.40
C GLN A 176 -4.56 -17.43 -0.08
N ILE A 177 -3.52 -16.60 -0.14
CA ILE A 177 -2.85 -16.05 1.05
C ILE A 177 -3.83 -15.24 1.89
N LEU A 178 -4.59 -14.33 1.27
CA LEU A 178 -5.59 -13.51 1.96
C LEU A 178 -6.71 -14.37 2.57
N THR A 179 -7.17 -15.39 1.85
CA THR A 179 -8.21 -16.32 2.31
C THR A 179 -7.72 -17.10 3.53
N ASN A 180 -6.50 -17.65 3.47
CA ASN A 180 -5.92 -18.40 4.57
C ASN A 180 -5.73 -17.52 5.80
N ALA A 181 -5.17 -16.33 5.62
CA ALA A 181 -5.00 -15.36 6.70
C ALA A 181 -6.33 -14.99 7.36
N ALA A 182 -7.35 -14.64 6.56
CA ALA A 182 -8.67 -14.27 7.04
C ALA A 182 -9.35 -15.42 7.82
N LYS A 183 -9.31 -16.64 7.29
CA LYS A 183 -9.85 -17.82 7.98
C LYS A 183 -9.11 -18.13 9.27
N ARG A 184 -7.77 -18.01 9.26
CA ARG A 184 -6.92 -18.27 10.41
C ARG A 184 -7.23 -17.34 11.58
N VAL A 185 -7.56 -16.07 11.31
CA VAL A 185 -7.95 -15.10 12.34
C VAL A 185 -9.43 -15.20 12.78
N GLY A 186 -10.18 -16.14 12.21
CA GLY A 186 -11.53 -16.50 12.67
C GLY A 186 -12.68 -16.01 11.80
N PHE A 187 -12.45 -15.44 10.61
CA PHE A 187 -13.54 -15.22 9.66
C PHE A 187 -14.02 -16.56 9.08
N LYS A 188 -15.32 -16.86 9.23
CA LYS A 188 -15.96 -18.07 8.72
C LYS A 188 -16.28 -17.94 7.23
N ASP A 189 -16.90 -16.81 6.86
CA ASP A 189 -17.25 -16.48 5.49
C ASP A 189 -16.38 -15.31 5.01
N VAL A 190 -15.67 -15.53 3.91
CA VAL A 190 -14.76 -14.56 3.29
C VAL A 190 -15.10 -14.47 1.82
N GLU A 191 -15.58 -13.30 1.40
CA GLU A 191 -15.81 -12.96 0.00
C GLU A 191 -14.80 -11.90 -0.44
N PHE A 192 -14.43 -11.90 -1.72
CA PHE A 192 -13.57 -10.87 -2.30
C PHE A 192 -14.32 -10.05 -3.34
N GLN A 193 -14.14 -8.73 -3.27
CA GLN A 193 -14.71 -7.82 -4.26
C GLN A 193 -13.61 -6.94 -4.84
N PHE A 194 -13.69 -6.66 -6.14
CA PHE A 194 -12.81 -5.71 -6.78
C PHE A 194 -12.98 -4.32 -6.16
N GLU A 195 -11.88 -3.69 -5.76
CA GLU A 195 -11.83 -2.35 -5.18
C GLU A 195 -12.52 -1.28 -6.05
N PRO A 196 -12.23 -1.17 -7.37
CA PRO A 196 -12.92 -0.18 -8.21
C PRO A 196 -14.43 -0.46 -8.33
N VAL A 197 -14.86 -1.72 -8.29
CA VAL A 197 -16.29 -2.07 -8.32
C VAL A 197 -16.95 -1.71 -6.98
N ALA A 198 -16.30 -2.01 -5.86
CA ALA A 198 -16.79 -1.62 -4.55
C ALA A 198 -16.93 -0.09 -4.45
N ALA A 199 -15.90 0.67 -4.81
CA ALA A 199 -15.99 2.12 -4.85
C ALA A 199 -17.14 2.63 -5.74
N GLY A 200 -17.39 1.92 -6.84
CA GLY A 200 -18.54 2.15 -7.70
C GLY A 200 -19.89 2.01 -7.00
N PHE A 201 -20.08 1.02 -6.14
CA PHE A 201 -21.33 0.81 -5.40
C PHE A 201 -21.67 1.98 -4.45
N GLU A 202 -20.67 2.68 -3.90
CA GLU A 202 -20.93 3.87 -3.11
C GLU A 202 -21.45 5.03 -3.98
N TYR A 203 -20.83 5.23 -5.16
CA TYR A 203 -21.30 6.23 -6.11
C TYR A 203 -22.67 5.90 -6.69
N GLU A 204 -22.93 4.62 -6.99
CA GLU A 204 -24.21 4.12 -7.50
C GLU A 204 -25.37 4.44 -6.57
N ALA A 205 -25.16 4.42 -5.25
CA ALA A 205 -26.19 4.78 -4.28
C ALA A 205 -26.70 6.23 -4.39
N SER A 206 -25.95 7.10 -5.08
CA SER A 206 -26.35 8.49 -5.37
C SER A 206 -27.10 8.65 -6.71
N LEU A 207 -27.11 7.62 -7.56
CA LEU A 207 -27.68 7.69 -8.91
C LEU A 207 -29.19 7.43 -8.89
N THR A 208 -29.91 8.20 -9.70
CA THR A 208 -31.37 8.05 -9.90
C THR A 208 -31.74 7.41 -11.23
N THR A 209 -30.77 7.26 -12.14
CA THR A 209 -30.95 6.74 -13.50
C THR A 209 -29.80 5.81 -13.85
N GLU A 210 -30.03 4.94 -14.83
CA GLU A 210 -28.96 4.15 -15.43
C GLU A 210 -27.85 5.08 -15.98
N THR A 211 -26.60 4.78 -15.64
CA THR A 211 -25.44 5.60 -15.96
C THR A 211 -24.23 4.69 -16.20
N LYS A 212 -23.43 4.97 -17.23
CA LYS A 212 -22.15 4.30 -17.46
C LYS A 212 -21.06 5.05 -16.72
N VAL A 213 -20.47 4.38 -15.74
CA VAL A 213 -19.48 4.97 -14.84
C VAL A 213 -18.13 4.31 -15.07
N LEU A 214 -17.12 5.10 -15.43
CA LEU A 214 -15.73 4.65 -15.35
C LEU A 214 -15.22 4.96 -13.94
N VAL A 215 -15.12 3.92 -13.11
CA VAL A 215 -14.50 4.04 -11.80
C VAL A 215 -12.98 3.91 -11.94
N VAL A 216 -12.25 4.83 -11.34
CA VAL A 216 -10.78 4.86 -11.30
C VAL A 216 -10.34 4.91 -9.84
N ASP A 217 -9.85 3.80 -9.33
CA ASP A 217 -9.29 3.71 -7.99
C ASP A 217 -7.77 3.87 -8.04
N ILE A 218 -7.27 4.99 -7.53
CA ILE A 218 -5.85 5.35 -7.50
C ILE A 218 -5.33 5.12 -6.08
N GLY A 219 -5.11 3.86 -5.77
CA GLY A 219 -4.68 3.37 -4.47
C GLY A 219 -3.21 3.64 -4.16
N GLY A 220 -2.74 2.98 -3.09
CA GLY A 220 -1.36 3.09 -2.61
C GLY A 220 -0.33 2.40 -3.50
N GLY A 221 -0.68 1.28 -4.14
CA GLY A 221 0.27 0.48 -4.93
C GLY A 221 -0.25 0.02 -6.29
N THR A 222 -1.52 0.27 -6.59
CA THR A 222 -2.15 -0.05 -7.86
C THR A 222 -3.07 1.08 -8.26
N THR A 223 -3.31 1.18 -9.57
CA THR A 223 -4.43 1.93 -10.12
C THR A 223 -5.29 0.95 -10.89
N ASP A 224 -6.56 0.92 -10.55
CA ASP A 224 -7.52 -0.05 -11.05
C ASP A 224 -8.72 0.70 -11.64
N CYS A 225 -9.07 0.40 -12.88
CA CYS A 225 -10.19 0.98 -13.60
C CYS A 225 -11.28 -0.08 -13.80
N SER A 226 -12.55 0.29 -13.64
CA SER A 226 -13.69 -0.54 -13.99
C SER A 226 -14.78 0.28 -14.66
N MET A 227 -15.19 -0.14 -15.84
CA MET A 227 -16.35 0.43 -16.53
C MET A 227 -17.59 -0.35 -16.12
N LEU A 228 -18.55 0.34 -15.53
CA LEU A 228 -19.72 -0.26 -14.90
C LEU A 228 -21.00 0.38 -15.41
N LEU A 229 -22.02 -0.44 -15.65
CA LEU A 229 -23.40 0.02 -15.78
C LEU A 229 -24.02 0.09 -14.39
N MET A 230 -24.42 1.29 -13.97
CA MET A 230 -24.91 1.54 -12.62
C MET A 230 -26.30 2.16 -12.65
N GLY A 231 -27.10 1.90 -11.61
CA GLY A 231 -28.39 2.56 -11.42
C GLY A 231 -29.29 1.80 -10.45
N PRO A 232 -30.48 2.34 -10.12
CA PRO A 232 -31.36 1.74 -9.13
C PRO A 232 -31.76 0.28 -9.40
N GLU A 233 -31.94 -0.09 -10.68
CA GLU A 233 -32.29 -1.47 -11.07
C GLU A 233 -31.10 -2.43 -10.88
N HIS A 234 -29.89 -1.99 -11.24
CA HIS A 234 -28.65 -2.76 -11.12
C HIS A 234 -28.22 -2.94 -9.66
N ALA A 235 -28.40 -1.90 -8.83
CA ALA A 235 -28.08 -1.92 -7.41
C ALA A 235 -28.86 -2.98 -6.60
N ALA A 236 -30.03 -3.42 -7.10
CA ALA A 236 -30.85 -4.44 -6.47
C ALA A 236 -30.41 -5.88 -6.79
N LEU A 237 -29.49 -6.06 -7.73
CA LEU A 237 -29.02 -7.38 -8.17
C LEU A 237 -27.95 -7.94 -7.22
N THR A 238 -28.05 -9.23 -6.94
CA THR A 238 -27.02 -10.01 -6.21
C THR A 238 -25.94 -10.57 -7.13
N ASP A 239 -26.14 -10.52 -8.45
CA ASP A 239 -25.14 -10.85 -9.47
C ASP A 239 -24.94 -9.63 -10.37
N ARG A 240 -23.74 -9.04 -10.30
CA ARG A 240 -23.32 -7.83 -11.04
C ARG A 240 -22.36 -8.14 -12.18
N SER A 241 -22.22 -9.42 -12.57
CA SER A 241 -21.25 -9.84 -13.59
C SER A 241 -21.51 -9.21 -14.95
N ASN A 242 -22.77 -9.02 -15.33
CA ASN A 242 -23.15 -8.37 -16.60
C ASN A 242 -22.98 -6.85 -16.58
N ASP A 243 -22.87 -6.24 -15.40
CA ASP A 243 -22.76 -4.79 -15.26
C ASP A 243 -21.32 -4.32 -15.34
N LEU A 244 -20.36 -5.22 -15.12
CA LEU A 244 -18.93 -4.97 -15.31
C LEU A 244 -18.58 -5.11 -16.80
N LEU A 245 -18.58 -3.98 -17.51
CA LEU A 245 -18.33 -3.93 -18.95
C LEU A 245 -16.86 -4.15 -19.30
N SER A 246 -15.95 -3.65 -18.46
CA SER A 246 -14.51 -3.87 -18.59
C SER A 246 -13.78 -3.56 -17.28
N HIS A 247 -12.55 -4.06 -17.17
CA HIS A 247 -11.62 -3.63 -16.14
C HIS A 247 -10.19 -3.64 -16.65
N SER A 248 -9.37 -2.73 -16.14
CA SER A 248 -7.93 -2.68 -16.36
C SER A 248 -7.24 -2.32 -15.06
N GLY A 249 -6.00 -2.76 -14.86
CA GLY A 249 -5.27 -2.42 -13.64
C GLY A 249 -3.78 -2.66 -13.77
N GLU A 250 -3.00 -1.72 -13.26
CA GLU A 250 -1.52 -1.77 -13.26
C GLU A 250 -0.97 -1.36 -11.89
N ARG A 251 0.26 -1.82 -11.64
CA ARG A 251 1.08 -1.44 -10.48
C ARG A 251 1.63 -0.01 -10.63
N VAL A 252 0.74 0.96 -10.54
CA VAL A 252 1.08 2.38 -10.46
C VAL A 252 0.18 3.00 -9.39
N GLY A 253 0.76 3.47 -8.28
CA GLY A 253 -0.03 4.08 -7.21
C GLY A 253 0.71 5.15 -6.41
N GLY A 254 0.13 5.47 -5.25
CA GLY A 254 0.68 6.43 -4.27
C GLY A 254 2.17 6.28 -4.02
N ASN A 255 2.62 5.04 -3.77
CA ASN A 255 4.00 4.70 -3.47
C ASN A 255 4.93 4.99 -4.66
N ASP A 256 4.47 4.79 -5.91
CA ASP A 256 5.28 5.06 -7.09
C ASP A 256 5.45 6.57 -7.34
N PHE A 257 4.46 7.38 -6.93
CA PHE A 257 4.60 8.83 -6.88
C PHE A 257 5.61 9.25 -5.82
N ASP A 258 5.58 8.65 -4.63
CA ASP A 258 6.51 8.97 -3.54
C ASP A 258 7.95 8.63 -3.92
N ILE A 259 8.17 7.46 -4.52
CA ILE A 259 9.48 7.01 -5.01
C ILE A 259 10.00 7.93 -6.12
N ALA A 260 9.14 8.27 -7.09
CA ALA A 260 9.52 9.16 -8.18
C ALA A 260 9.88 10.55 -7.64
N PHE A 261 9.10 11.05 -6.69
CA PHE A 261 9.35 12.36 -6.09
C PHE A 261 10.58 12.37 -5.20
N ALA A 262 10.85 11.31 -4.44
CA ALA A 262 12.09 11.17 -3.69
C ALA A 262 13.31 11.14 -4.63
N LEU A 263 13.22 10.38 -5.72
CA LEU A 263 14.30 10.28 -6.70
C LEU A 263 14.57 11.61 -7.42
N LYS A 264 13.54 12.31 -7.88
CA LYS A 264 13.70 13.54 -8.67
C LYS A 264 13.85 14.80 -7.80
N GLY A 265 13.16 14.86 -6.66
CA GLY A 265 13.11 16.03 -5.78
C GLY A 265 14.16 16.00 -4.66
N ILE A 266 14.50 14.83 -4.12
CA ILE A 266 15.39 14.74 -2.95
C ILE A 266 16.80 14.30 -3.34
N MET A 267 16.95 13.26 -4.17
CA MET A 267 18.28 12.73 -4.52
C MET A 267 19.25 13.68 -5.25
N PRO A 268 18.83 14.79 -5.89
CA PRO A 268 19.78 15.82 -6.32
C PRO A 268 20.60 16.37 -5.15
N SER A 269 20.00 16.52 -3.96
CA SER A 269 20.73 16.89 -2.73
C SER A 269 21.66 15.80 -2.20
N PHE A 270 21.66 14.62 -2.82
CA PHE A 270 22.54 13.48 -2.52
C PHE A 270 23.58 13.27 -3.62
N GLY A 271 23.60 14.15 -4.64
CA GLY A 271 24.58 14.13 -5.73
C GLY A 271 24.12 13.39 -6.98
N LEU A 272 22.85 13.01 -7.11
CA LEU A 272 22.32 12.34 -8.30
C LEU A 272 22.60 13.11 -9.60
N ASP A 273 22.47 14.44 -9.56
CA ASP A 273 22.67 15.31 -10.73
C ASP A 273 24.09 15.89 -10.83
N SER A 274 24.99 15.51 -9.90
CA SER A 274 26.39 15.93 -9.93
C SER A 274 27.23 15.10 -10.92
N LEU A 275 28.47 15.55 -11.17
CA LEU A 275 29.41 14.84 -12.03
C LEU A 275 30.48 14.09 -11.22
N LEU A 276 31.11 13.14 -11.90
CA LEU A 276 32.38 12.57 -11.47
C LEU A 276 33.52 13.53 -11.82
N LYS A 277 34.66 13.42 -11.14
CA LYS A 277 35.91 14.15 -11.46
C LYS A 277 36.37 13.96 -12.91
N SER A 278 35.91 12.89 -13.57
CA SER A 278 36.14 12.61 -14.99
C SER A 278 35.25 13.41 -15.95
N GLY A 279 34.30 14.20 -15.45
CA GLY A 279 33.29 14.92 -16.24
C GLY A 279 32.09 14.05 -16.68
N LYS A 280 32.06 12.77 -16.31
CA LYS A 280 30.93 11.86 -16.59
C LYS A 280 29.78 12.08 -15.59
N THR A 281 28.56 11.77 -16.01
CA THR A 281 27.37 11.80 -15.15
C THR A 281 27.44 10.78 -14.02
N MET A 282 26.80 11.09 -12.90
CA MET A 282 26.69 10.17 -11.77
C MET A 282 25.96 8.87 -12.16
N PRO A 283 26.51 7.69 -11.79
CA PRO A 283 25.77 6.43 -11.87
C PRO A 283 24.53 6.46 -10.98
N SER A 284 23.34 6.31 -11.57
CA SER A 284 22.05 6.45 -10.88
C SER A 284 21.53 5.17 -10.22
N ASN A 285 22.15 4.01 -10.48
CA ASN A 285 21.61 2.72 -10.07
C ASN A 285 21.44 2.61 -8.54
N SER A 286 22.43 3.01 -7.75
CA SER A 286 22.33 2.95 -6.29
C SER A 286 21.25 3.89 -5.73
N TYR A 287 21.01 5.04 -6.36
CA TYR A 287 19.95 5.97 -5.96
C TYR A 287 18.56 5.37 -6.24
N PHE A 288 18.37 4.76 -7.41
CA PHE A 288 17.14 4.07 -7.74
C PHE A 288 16.90 2.89 -6.80
N GLN A 289 17.92 2.08 -6.53
CA GLN A 289 17.81 0.95 -5.60
C GLN A 289 17.47 1.41 -4.18
N ALA A 290 18.06 2.52 -3.71
CA ALA A 290 17.73 3.15 -2.43
C ALA A 290 16.25 3.52 -2.36
N MET A 291 15.71 4.18 -3.38
CA MET A 291 14.33 4.68 -3.34
C MET A 291 13.29 3.59 -3.63
N ALA A 292 13.68 2.45 -4.20
CA ALA A 292 12.78 1.36 -4.55
C ALA A 292 12.29 0.55 -3.33
N ILE A 293 11.69 1.20 -2.34
CA ILE A 293 11.17 0.58 -1.09
C ILE A 293 10.07 -0.46 -1.34
N ASN A 294 9.43 -0.41 -2.51
CA ASN A 294 8.45 -1.41 -2.95
C ASN A 294 9.10 -2.61 -3.67
N ASN A 295 10.43 -2.74 -3.68
CA ASN A 295 11.15 -3.83 -4.35
C ASN A 295 12.23 -4.41 -3.43
N ILE A 296 11.96 -5.61 -2.91
CA ILE A 296 12.85 -6.33 -1.98
C ILE A 296 14.22 -6.60 -2.60
N SER A 297 14.29 -6.96 -3.88
CA SER A 297 15.54 -7.27 -4.57
C SER A 297 16.45 -6.04 -4.64
N HIS A 298 15.88 -4.89 -5.04
CA HIS A 298 16.63 -3.64 -5.12
C HIS A 298 17.09 -3.15 -3.74
N GLN A 299 16.23 -3.22 -2.72
CA GLN A 299 16.63 -2.87 -1.35
C GLN A 299 17.74 -3.80 -0.82
N THR A 300 17.64 -5.10 -1.09
CA THR A 300 18.68 -6.07 -0.71
C THR A 300 20.02 -5.74 -1.38
N GLN A 301 20.00 -5.39 -2.66
CA GLN A 301 21.20 -4.96 -3.40
C GLN A 301 21.77 -3.65 -2.84
N PHE A 302 20.91 -2.67 -2.55
CA PHE A 302 21.34 -1.39 -2.00
C PHE A 302 22.03 -1.54 -0.64
N TYR A 303 21.45 -2.34 0.26
CA TYR A 303 22.02 -2.57 1.59
C TYR A 303 23.15 -3.60 1.62
N SER A 304 23.53 -4.16 0.49
CA SER A 304 24.64 -5.11 0.43
C SER A 304 25.99 -4.46 0.75
N ALA A 305 26.90 -5.25 1.34
CA ALA A 305 28.28 -4.82 1.59
C ALA A 305 29.03 -4.47 0.29
N GLU A 306 28.65 -5.10 -0.83
CA GLU A 306 29.18 -4.78 -2.16
C GLU A 306 28.79 -3.36 -2.57
N ASN A 307 27.51 -3.01 -2.49
CA ASN A 307 27.06 -1.66 -2.81
C ASN A 307 27.66 -0.62 -1.85
N GLY A 308 27.82 -0.93 -0.55
CA GLY A 308 28.53 -0.05 0.38
C GLY A 308 29.97 0.26 -0.05
N ARG A 309 30.74 -0.75 -0.49
CA ARG A 309 32.10 -0.54 -1.04
C ARG A 309 32.07 0.25 -2.35
N PHE A 310 31.08 -0.01 -3.20
CA PHE A 310 30.89 0.73 -4.44
C PHE A 310 30.62 2.22 -4.17
N LEU A 311 29.72 2.55 -3.24
CA LEU A 311 29.43 3.93 -2.84
C LEU A 311 30.68 4.63 -2.27
N GLN A 312 31.48 3.94 -1.46
CA GLN A 312 32.75 4.49 -0.96
C GLN A 312 33.75 4.80 -2.08
N GLN A 313 33.82 3.95 -3.11
CA GLN A 313 34.62 4.24 -4.30
C GLN A 313 34.05 5.43 -5.07
N LEU A 314 32.73 5.46 -5.26
CA LEU A 314 32.04 6.52 -5.98
C LEU A 314 32.25 7.90 -5.32
N ILE A 315 32.24 7.97 -3.99
CA ILE A 315 32.59 9.17 -3.22
C ILE A 315 34.00 9.67 -3.57
N ARG A 316 34.99 8.78 -3.70
CA ARG A 316 36.36 9.19 -4.07
C ARG A 316 36.45 9.75 -5.48
N ASP A 317 35.60 9.28 -6.37
CA ASP A 317 35.59 9.65 -7.78
C ASP A 317 34.65 10.83 -8.10
N ALA A 318 33.77 11.22 -7.16
CA ALA A 318 32.81 12.30 -7.31
C ALA A 318 33.46 13.68 -7.25
N GLU A 319 32.93 14.62 -8.04
CA GLU A 319 33.32 16.04 -7.95
C GLU A 319 32.90 16.64 -6.60
N HIS A 320 31.71 16.25 -6.12
CA HIS A 320 31.10 16.68 -4.85
C HIS A 320 30.94 15.50 -3.87
N PRO A 321 32.03 15.01 -3.26
CA PRO A 321 31.99 13.85 -2.37
C PRO A 321 31.05 14.01 -1.17
N GLU A 322 30.89 15.23 -0.66
CA GLU A 322 30.04 15.58 0.48
C GLU A 322 28.54 15.33 0.25
N LEU A 323 28.09 15.35 -1.01
CA LEU A 323 26.71 15.03 -1.34
C LEU A 323 26.48 13.51 -1.27
N LEU A 324 27.43 12.73 -1.80
CA LEU A 324 27.33 11.27 -1.87
C LEU A 324 27.49 10.60 -0.51
N THR A 325 28.17 11.25 0.45
CA THR A 325 28.21 10.75 1.83
C THR A 325 26.82 10.63 2.43
N ARG A 326 25.86 11.45 2.00
CA ARG A 326 24.45 11.35 2.43
C ARG A 326 23.80 10.05 1.96
N LEU A 327 24.08 9.62 0.73
CA LEU A 327 23.58 8.35 0.20
C LEU A 327 24.25 7.16 0.91
N LEU A 328 25.54 7.29 1.24
CA LEU A 328 26.24 6.29 2.05
C LEU A 328 25.62 6.18 3.45
N THR A 329 25.27 7.29 4.10
CA THR A 329 24.54 7.27 5.38
C THR A 329 23.21 6.52 5.24
N VAL A 330 22.43 6.81 4.19
CA VAL A 330 21.17 6.10 3.92
C VAL A 330 21.39 4.59 3.77
N GLN A 331 22.49 4.17 3.14
CA GLN A 331 22.84 2.76 3.00
C GLN A 331 23.25 2.12 4.31
N GLN A 332 24.09 2.80 5.11
CA GLN A 332 24.66 2.24 6.33
C GLN A 332 23.63 2.16 7.47
N GLN A 333 22.73 3.14 7.53
CA GLN A 333 21.73 3.28 8.60
C GLN A 333 20.30 2.89 8.17
N LYS A 334 20.18 2.18 7.04
CA LYS A 334 18.91 1.68 6.48
C LYS A 334 17.79 2.74 6.33
N LEU A 335 18.14 3.98 5.96
CA LEU A 335 17.22 5.13 5.99
C LEU A 335 16.39 5.33 4.71
N SER A 336 16.29 4.35 3.81
CA SER A 336 15.55 4.53 2.54
C SER A 336 14.09 4.92 2.78
N TYR A 337 13.43 4.29 3.75
CA TYR A 337 12.06 4.63 4.11
C TYR A 337 11.93 6.03 4.70
N ARG A 338 12.95 6.54 5.43
CA ARG A 338 12.95 7.91 5.95
C ARG A 338 12.84 8.92 4.81
N VAL A 339 13.65 8.73 3.76
CA VAL A 339 13.68 9.60 2.59
C VAL A 339 12.36 9.52 1.81
N VAL A 340 11.87 8.31 1.53
CA VAL A 340 10.61 8.16 0.78
C VAL A 340 9.41 8.67 1.58
N ASN A 341 9.42 8.49 2.91
CA ASN A 341 8.41 9.08 3.79
C ASN A 341 8.45 10.62 3.74
N ALA A 342 9.62 11.25 3.69
CA ALA A 342 9.73 12.70 3.53
C ALA A 342 9.09 13.18 2.21
N ALA A 343 9.27 12.41 1.12
CA ALA A 343 8.59 12.68 -0.15
C ALA A 343 7.07 12.48 -0.05
N GLU A 344 6.61 11.43 0.65
CA GLU A 344 5.18 11.18 0.89
C GLU A 344 4.52 12.30 1.70
N GLN A 345 5.15 12.73 2.79
CA GLN A 345 4.65 13.85 3.60
C GLN A 345 4.64 15.15 2.79
N SER A 346 5.64 15.37 1.95
CA SER A 346 5.66 16.52 1.03
C SER A 346 4.55 16.46 0.00
N LYS A 347 4.31 15.30 -0.63
CA LYS A 347 3.19 15.08 -1.54
C LYS A 347 1.86 15.42 -0.87
N ILE A 348 1.66 14.96 0.37
CA ILE A 348 0.46 15.26 1.16
C ILE A 348 0.37 16.77 1.42
N GLY A 349 1.42 17.41 1.94
CA GLY A 349 1.45 18.85 2.21
C GLY A 349 1.23 19.71 0.96
N LEU A 350 1.75 19.28 -0.19
CA LEU A 350 1.57 19.93 -1.49
C LEU A 350 0.12 19.84 -2.02
N THR A 351 -0.75 19.04 -1.40
CA THR A 351 -2.20 19.06 -1.70
C THR A 351 -2.81 20.42 -1.36
N GLU A 352 -2.39 21.03 -0.25
CA GLU A 352 -2.91 22.31 0.22
C GLU A 352 -1.95 23.47 -0.10
N GLN A 353 -0.64 23.22 -0.02
CA GLN A 353 0.41 24.23 -0.19
C GLN A 353 1.11 24.10 -1.54
N THR A 354 1.74 25.16 -2.05
CA THR A 354 2.47 25.14 -3.33
C THR A 354 3.92 24.67 -3.19
N GLU A 355 4.48 24.79 -1.99
CA GLU A 355 5.84 24.40 -1.64
C GLU A 355 5.89 23.78 -0.23
N GLN A 356 6.90 22.97 0.01
CA GLN A 356 7.22 22.34 1.29
C GLN A 356 8.75 22.42 1.50
N GLN A 357 9.16 22.51 2.75
CA GLN A 357 10.55 22.34 3.15
C GLN A 357 10.64 21.09 4.03
N ILE A 358 11.42 20.10 3.59
CA ILE A 358 11.68 18.90 4.38
C ILE A 358 12.98 19.04 5.15
N ASP A 359 12.97 18.52 6.38
CA ASP A 359 14.15 18.35 7.22
C ASP A 359 14.64 16.91 7.13
N LEU A 360 15.92 16.75 6.78
CA LEU A 360 16.63 15.48 6.69
C LEU A 360 17.90 15.51 7.55
N SER A 361 17.87 16.27 8.65
CA SER A 361 18.99 16.40 9.60
C SER A 361 19.48 15.06 10.16
N ASP A 362 18.61 14.05 10.24
CA ASP A 362 18.99 12.69 10.66
C ASP A 362 19.96 12.00 9.68
N ILE A 363 19.98 12.42 8.42
CA ILE A 363 20.90 11.91 7.39
C ILE A 363 22.18 12.74 7.35
N TYR A 364 22.04 14.06 7.44
CA TYR A 364 23.16 14.99 7.42
C TYR A 364 22.75 16.27 8.15
N GLU A 365 23.53 16.69 9.14
CA GLU A 365 23.20 17.82 10.00
C GLU A 365 22.82 19.09 9.21
N GLY A 366 21.62 19.62 9.48
CA GLY A 366 21.09 20.82 8.84
C GLY A 366 20.64 20.64 7.38
N LEU A 367 20.58 19.41 6.87
CA LEU A 367 20.08 19.14 5.53
C LEU A 367 18.59 19.46 5.44
N THR A 368 18.24 20.47 4.66
CA THR A 368 16.87 20.74 4.26
C THR A 368 16.74 20.74 2.74
N VAL A 369 15.59 20.28 2.24
CA VAL A 369 15.30 20.26 0.81
C VAL A 369 13.97 20.95 0.56
N LYS A 370 13.94 21.86 -0.41
CA LYS A 370 12.71 22.51 -0.86
C LYS A 370 12.08 21.69 -1.98
N LEU A 371 10.79 21.42 -1.85
CA LEU A 371 9.99 20.66 -2.80
C LEU A 371 8.75 21.46 -3.17
N ASP A 372 8.35 21.44 -4.45
CA ASP A 372 7.20 22.18 -4.95
C ASP A 372 6.31 21.34 -5.87
N ARG A 373 5.13 21.90 -6.20
CA ARG A 373 4.12 21.22 -7.04
C ARG A 373 4.60 20.97 -8.46
N ASP A 374 5.41 21.86 -9.03
CA ASP A 374 5.86 21.74 -10.41
C ASP A 374 6.90 20.62 -10.54
N GLY A 375 7.86 20.57 -9.61
CA GLY A 375 8.81 19.48 -9.49
C GLY A 375 8.13 18.13 -9.22
N PHE A 376 7.06 18.12 -8.40
CA PHE A 376 6.26 16.91 -8.20
C PHE A 376 5.56 16.45 -9.50
N THR A 377 4.99 17.39 -10.26
CA THR A 377 4.32 17.11 -11.53
C THR A 377 5.30 16.54 -12.55
N GLU A 378 6.48 17.13 -12.68
CA GLU A 378 7.54 16.64 -13.58
C GLU A 378 7.99 15.23 -13.18
N ALA A 379 8.25 15.01 -11.89
CA ALA A 379 8.69 13.71 -11.36
C ALA A 379 7.70 12.58 -11.66
N CYS A 380 6.39 12.90 -11.68
CA CYS A 380 5.31 11.93 -11.75
C CYS A 380 4.69 11.76 -13.14
N HIS A 381 5.21 12.45 -14.17
CA HIS A 381 4.64 12.44 -15.52
C HIS A 381 4.44 11.02 -16.09
N ARG A 382 5.39 10.11 -15.84
CA ARG A 382 5.31 8.71 -16.31
C ARG A 382 4.13 7.98 -15.68
N GLN A 383 3.95 8.10 -14.37
CA GLN A 383 2.88 7.47 -13.61
C GLN A 383 1.52 8.03 -14.03
N LEU A 384 1.40 9.35 -14.19
CA LEU A 384 0.18 9.99 -14.71
C LEU A 384 -0.19 9.47 -16.11
N SER A 385 0.80 9.36 -16.99
CA SER A 385 0.61 8.83 -18.34
C SER A 385 0.13 7.38 -18.34
N ALA A 386 0.65 6.54 -17.43
CA ALA A 386 0.20 5.15 -17.26
C ALA A 386 -1.26 5.09 -16.81
N ILE A 387 -1.66 5.92 -15.84
CA ILE A 387 -3.07 6.00 -15.38
C ILE A 387 -4.00 6.42 -16.53
N ALA A 388 -3.63 7.42 -17.32
CA ALA A 388 -4.42 7.83 -18.48
C ALA A 388 -4.54 6.73 -19.54
N ALA A 389 -3.48 5.93 -19.75
CA ALA A 389 -3.51 4.78 -20.64
C ALA A 389 -4.49 3.71 -20.13
N LEU A 390 -4.43 3.36 -18.84
CA LEU A 390 -5.36 2.41 -18.21
C LEU A 390 -6.82 2.79 -18.38
N MET A 391 -7.14 4.06 -18.17
CA MET A 391 -8.50 4.58 -18.35
C MET A 391 -8.95 4.44 -19.81
N LYS A 392 -8.09 4.79 -20.77
CA LYS A 392 -8.37 4.65 -22.21
C LYS A 392 -8.55 3.18 -22.61
N ASP A 393 -7.75 2.29 -22.04
CA ASP A 393 -7.84 0.85 -22.28
C ASP A 393 -9.17 0.28 -21.74
N ALA A 394 -9.59 0.67 -20.54
CA ALA A 394 -10.89 0.27 -19.99
C ALA A 394 -12.06 0.74 -20.88
N ILE A 395 -12.03 2.00 -21.32
CA ILE A 395 -13.04 2.56 -22.24
C ILE A 395 -13.05 1.80 -23.56
N ALA A 396 -11.89 1.52 -24.14
CA ALA A 396 -11.77 0.79 -25.40
C ALA A 396 -12.31 -0.65 -25.29
N GLN A 397 -11.98 -1.35 -24.19
CA GLN A 397 -12.47 -2.72 -23.94
C GLN A 397 -14.00 -2.77 -23.72
N ALA A 398 -14.57 -1.76 -23.06
CA ALA A 398 -16.01 -1.66 -22.85
C ALA A 398 -16.79 -1.28 -24.12
N ASN A 399 -16.10 -0.87 -25.19
CA ASN A 399 -16.67 -0.46 -26.47
C ASN A 399 -17.77 0.62 -26.33
N CYS A 400 -17.65 1.50 -25.34
CA CYS A 400 -18.54 2.64 -25.13
C CYS A 400 -17.88 3.74 -24.30
N GLN A 401 -18.37 4.97 -24.42
CA GLN A 401 -17.90 6.10 -23.61
C GLN A 401 -18.61 6.15 -22.25
N PRO A 402 -17.91 6.55 -21.17
CA PRO A 402 -18.53 6.81 -19.87
C PRO A 402 -19.32 8.10 -19.90
N ASP A 403 -20.46 8.08 -19.20
CA ASP A 403 -21.24 9.28 -18.91
C ASP A 403 -20.58 10.11 -17.81
N VAL A 404 -19.83 9.46 -16.92
CA VAL A 404 -19.06 10.08 -15.83
C VAL A 404 -17.84 9.23 -15.47
N VAL A 405 -16.74 9.91 -15.13
CA VAL A 405 -15.56 9.29 -14.50
C VAL A 405 -15.64 9.52 -13.00
N PHE A 406 -15.68 8.44 -12.21
CA PHE A 406 -15.63 8.50 -10.76
C PHE A 406 -14.23 8.13 -10.27
N VAL A 407 -13.52 9.07 -9.65
CA VAL A 407 -12.14 8.88 -9.19
C VAL A 407 -12.12 8.76 -7.66
N THR A 408 -11.46 7.72 -7.15
CA THR A 408 -11.26 7.46 -5.73
C THR A 408 -9.79 7.12 -5.44
N GLY A 409 -9.47 6.92 -4.17
CA GLY A 409 -8.12 6.60 -3.69
C GLY A 409 -7.43 7.81 -3.08
N GLY A 410 -6.55 7.58 -2.11
CA GLY A 410 -5.86 8.64 -1.37
C GLY A 410 -5.07 9.60 -2.26
N SER A 411 -4.50 9.08 -3.35
CA SER A 411 -3.74 9.88 -4.31
C SER A 411 -4.63 10.80 -5.15
N ALA A 412 -5.92 10.49 -5.30
CA ALA A 412 -6.90 11.31 -6.04
C ALA A 412 -7.15 12.68 -5.39
N LYS A 413 -6.70 12.91 -4.14
CA LYS A 413 -6.72 14.24 -3.51
C LYS A 413 -5.80 15.24 -4.21
N SER A 414 -4.79 14.75 -4.92
CA SER A 414 -3.79 15.60 -5.55
C SER A 414 -4.43 16.54 -6.58
N PRO A 415 -4.34 17.88 -6.41
CA PRO A 415 -4.86 18.83 -7.39
C PRO A 415 -4.19 18.68 -8.76
N MET A 416 -2.92 18.27 -8.76
CA MET A 416 -2.15 17.99 -9.96
C MET A 416 -2.77 16.83 -10.75
N LEU A 417 -3.11 15.73 -10.07
CA LEU A 417 -3.73 14.57 -10.71
C LEU A 417 -5.10 14.94 -11.29
N ASN A 418 -5.92 15.68 -10.53
CA ASN A 418 -7.23 16.14 -11.00
C ASN A 418 -7.10 17.03 -12.25
N LYS A 419 -6.16 17.98 -12.26
CA LYS A 419 -5.89 18.83 -13.42
C LYS A 419 -5.40 18.02 -14.62
N PHE A 420 -4.53 17.04 -14.40
CA PHE A 420 -4.05 16.15 -15.45
C PHE A 420 -5.19 15.32 -16.05
N LEU A 421 -6.03 14.68 -15.22
CA LEU A 421 -7.17 13.88 -15.69
C LEU A 421 -8.20 14.74 -16.43
N GLN A 422 -8.53 15.94 -15.94
CA GLN A 422 -9.40 16.89 -16.64
C GLN A 422 -8.87 17.26 -18.03
N SER A 423 -7.54 17.39 -18.18
CA SER A 423 -6.93 17.66 -19.49
C SER A 423 -7.07 16.49 -20.48
N GLN A 424 -7.13 15.25 -19.98
CA GLN A 424 -7.27 14.04 -20.78
C GLN A 424 -8.73 13.74 -21.14
N PHE A 425 -9.70 14.11 -20.30
CA PHE A 425 -11.13 13.78 -20.42
C PHE A 425 -12.01 15.03 -20.47
N GLN A 426 -11.74 15.93 -21.42
CA GLN A 426 -12.38 17.27 -21.49
C GLN A 426 -13.91 17.25 -21.69
N HIS A 427 -14.46 16.14 -22.18
CA HIS A 427 -15.89 16.01 -22.50
C HIS A 427 -16.65 15.09 -21.54
N THR A 428 -15.99 14.53 -20.53
CA THR A 428 -16.62 13.65 -19.56
C THR A 428 -16.51 14.28 -18.16
N PRO A 429 -17.63 14.46 -17.43
CA PRO A 429 -17.60 14.90 -16.05
C PRO A 429 -16.71 13.99 -15.19
N ILE A 430 -15.85 14.60 -14.38
CA ILE A 430 -15.04 13.88 -13.39
C ILE A 430 -15.60 14.20 -12.01
N VAL A 431 -16.05 13.16 -11.32
CA VAL A 431 -16.50 13.22 -9.93
C VAL A 431 -15.42 12.59 -9.06
N VAL A 432 -15.06 13.28 -7.99
CA VAL A 432 -14.05 12.82 -7.03
C VAL A 432 -14.78 12.37 -5.77
N GLY A 433 -14.67 11.09 -5.43
CA GLY A 433 -15.34 10.48 -4.30
C GLY A 433 -14.65 10.74 -2.96
N ASP A 434 -15.17 10.14 -1.88
CA ASP A 434 -14.45 10.07 -0.62
C ASP A 434 -13.24 9.13 -0.80
N HIS A 435 -12.09 9.77 -0.94
CA HIS A 435 -10.80 9.21 -1.34
C HIS A 435 -10.35 7.96 -0.58
N PHE A 436 -10.76 7.78 0.67
CA PHE A 436 -10.44 6.57 1.44
C PHE A 436 -11.69 5.82 1.88
N GLY A 437 -12.85 6.47 1.91
CA GLY A 437 -14.11 5.86 2.36
C GLY A 437 -14.82 5.04 1.29
N SER A 438 -14.70 5.41 0.01
CA SER A 438 -15.57 4.86 -1.06
C SER A 438 -15.43 3.35 -1.23
N VAL A 439 -14.20 2.82 -1.20
CA VAL A 439 -13.95 1.37 -1.29
C VAL A 439 -14.55 0.66 -0.07
N THR A 440 -14.21 1.08 1.14
CA THR A 440 -14.74 0.45 2.37
C THR A 440 -16.26 0.52 2.46
N ALA A 441 -16.86 1.66 2.11
CA ALA A 441 -18.31 1.85 2.08
C ALA A 441 -18.98 0.92 1.07
N GLY A 442 -18.43 0.81 -0.13
CA GLY A 442 -18.85 -0.13 -1.16
C GLY A 442 -18.77 -1.59 -0.74
N LEU A 443 -17.64 -2.00 -0.15
CA LEU A 443 -17.47 -3.35 0.40
C LEU A 443 -18.50 -3.64 1.49
N THR A 444 -18.83 -2.64 2.30
CA THR A 444 -19.83 -2.75 3.37
C THR A 444 -21.24 -2.91 2.81
N ARG A 445 -21.58 -2.18 1.73
CA ARG A 445 -22.85 -2.36 1.01
C ARG A 445 -22.94 -3.76 0.41
N TRP A 446 -21.88 -4.22 -0.26
CA TRP A 446 -21.83 -5.56 -0.84
C TRP A 446 -21.97 -6.65 0.22
N ALA A 447 -21.27 -6.50 1.35
CA ALA A 447 -21.39 -7.41 2.49
C ALA A 447 -22.83 -7.51 3.00
N ASN A 448 -23.57 -6.40 3.01
CA ASN A 448 -24.98 -6.40 3.36
C ASN A 448 -25.85 -7.10 2.32
N THR A 449 -25.57 -6.90 1.03
CA THR A 449 -26.31 -7.56 -0.06
C THR A 449 -26.19 -9.09 -0.01
N ILE A 450 -25.03 -9.63 0.37
CA ILE A 450 -24.77 -11.08 0.32
C ILE A 450 -24.94 -11.82 1.66
N TYR A 451 -24.92 -11.11 2.79
CA TYR A 451 -24.99 -11.72 4.13
C TYR A 451 -26.20 -11.32 4.99
N ALA A 452 -26.95 -10.28 4.61
CA ALA A 452 -28.20 -9.91 5.30
C ALA A 452 -29.37 -10.76 4.80
#